data_AF-A0A4W5JXU3-F1
#
_entry.id   AF-A0A4W5JXU3-F1
#
_cell.length_a   1.000
_cell.length_b   1.000
_cell.length_c   1.000
_cell.angle_alpha   90.00
_cell.angle_beta   90.00
_cell.angle_gamma   90.00
#
_symmetry.space_group_name_H-M   'P 1'
#
loop_
_entity.id
_entity.type
_entity.pdbx_description
1 polymer ?
#
loop_
_entity_poly.entity_id
_entity_poly.type
_entity_poly.pdbx_seq_one_letter_code
_entity_poly.pdbx_strand_id
1 'polypeptide(L)'
;MDWFHCNNCFRREGQNFAVSSCGHICCEGCINPNKKHCTVCGASCNYLAISDQMKPQEQVFFKDPVKLIQSRLEHIAQIALFQRRQKERVIVYFKNKSMELERRLKDVTDQCYRQVLVLKRENAELKKPLSQRRASPGQFQTNGSAQRMSLPVAVTSPATKALLKPRRGSEIETLGSPSQLRLVLPHQSPA
;
A
#
# COMPACT_ATOMS: atom_id res chain seq x y z
N MET A 1 13.16 22.07 37.45
CA MET A 1 13.33 20.67 37.93
C MET A 1 12.70 20.58 39.29
N ASP A 2 11.46 20.15 39.35
CA ASP A 2 10.55 20.26 40.52
C ASP A 2 10.10 18.90 41.07
N TRP A 3 10.34 17.82 40.32
CA TRP A 3 9.92 16.47 40.70
C TRP A 3 10.84 15.79 41.72
N PHE A 4 12.11 16.20 41.85
CA PHE A 4 13.07 15.60 42.78
C PHE A 4 13.54 16.54 43.87
N HIS A 5 14.07 15.95 44.93
CA HIS A 5 14.61 16.60 46.14
C HIS A 5 15.79 15.77 46.66
N CYS A 6 16.55 16.29 47.62
CA CYS A 6 17.58 15.47 48.28
C CYS A 6 16.93 14.37 49.11
N ASN A 7 17.23 13.10 48.85
CA ASN A 7 16.66 11.97 49.59
C ASN A 7 17.19 11.82 51.02
N ASN A 8 18.20 12.62 51.43
CA ASN A 8 18.69 12.65 52.81
C ASN A 8 18.09 13.80 53.64
N CYS A 9 18.07 15.03 53.11
CA CYS A 9 17.59 16.22 53.86
C CYS A 9 16.26 16.80 53.34
N PHE A 10 15.66 16.21 52.31
CA PHE A 10 14.37 16.58 51.72
C PHE A 10 14.24 18.01 51.16
N ARG A 11 15.34 18.77 51.08
CA ARG A 11 15.37 20.10 50.47
C ARG A 11 15.32 20.03 48.94
N ARG A 12 14.57 20.98 48.34
CA ARG A 12 14.43 21.18 46.89
C ARG A 12 15.27 22.32 46.34
N GLU A 13 15.53 23.35 47.14
CA GLU A 13 16.08 24.62 46.64
C GLU A 13 17.59 24.76 46.87
N GLY A 14 18.23 25.49 45.95
CA GLY A 14 19.52 26.16 46.17
C GLY A 14 20.76 25.28 46.18
N GLN A 15 20.71 24.05 45.67
CA GLN A 15 21.88 23.16 45.65
C GLN A 15 22.04 22.42 44.34
N ASN A 16 23.29 22.21 43.94
CA ASN A 16 23.62 21.21 42.92
C ASN A 16 23.24 19.82 43.46
N PHE A 17 22.63 19.01 42.61
CA PHE A 17 22.27 17.63 42.96
C PHE A 17 23.15 16.64 42.22
N ALA A 18 23.39 15.49 42.83
CA ALA A 18 24.01 14.34 42.19
C ALA A 18 23.20 13.07 42.47
N VAL A 19 23.20 12.16 41.50
CA VAL A 19 22.60 10.83 41.64
C VAL A 19 23.69 9.81 41.94
N SER A 20 23.46 8.96 42.92
CA SER A 20 24.36 7.86 43.27
C SER A 20 24.13 6.64 42.37
N SER A 21 25.12 5.74 42.28
CA SER A 21 24.98 4.48 41.51
C SER A 21 23.83 3.58 41.98
N CYS A 22 23.36 3.73 43.23
CA CYS A 22 22.18 3.03 43.75
C CYS A 22 20.85 3.77 43.52
N GLY A 23 20.86 4.92 42.83
CA GLY A 23 19.67 5.66 42.43
C GLY A 23 19.21 6.77 43.37
N HIS A 24 19.83 6.96 44.54
CA HIS A 24 19.49 8.07 45.43
C HIS A 24 20.04 9.40 44.93
N ILE A 25 19.21 10.44 44.98
CA ILE A 25 19.52 11.82 44.63
C ILE A 25 19.88 12.59 45.90
N CYS A 26 21.07 13.19 45.94
CA CYS A 26 21.55 13.94 47.09
C CYS A 26 21.98 15.35 46.68
N CYS A 27 21.76 16.34 47.55
CA CYS A 27 22.36 17.65 47.35
C CYS A 27 23.84 17.62 47.74
N GLU A 28 24.62 18.52 47.15
CA GLU A 28 26.05 18.67 47.41
C GLU A 28 26.39 18.73 48.91
N GLY A 29 25.60 19.46 49.71
CA GLY A 29 25.81 19.57 51.16
C GLY A 29 25.57 18.29 51.97
N CYS A 30 24.88 17.28 51.41
CA CYS A 30 24.74 15.97 52.03
C CYS A 30 25.77 14.96 51.50
N ILE A 31 26.50 15.28 50.44
CA ILE A 31 27.49 14.38 49.85
C ILE A 31 28.83 14.63 50.55
N ASN A 32 29.46 13.57 51.04
CA ASN A 32 30.83 13.64 51.52
C ASN A 32 31.77 13.12 50.42
N PRO A 33 32.54 14.00 49.74
CA PRO A 33 33.40 13.59 48.63
C PRO A 33 34.52 12.62 49.04
N ASN A 34 34.87 12.58 50.34
CA ASN A 34 35.87 11.67 50.87
C ASN A 34 35.31 10.27 51.19
N LYS A 35 33.98 10.07 51.10
CA LYS A 35 33.32 8.79 51.34
C LYS A 35 32.61 8.31 50.09
N LYS A 36 33.01 7.13 49.61
CA LYS A 36 32.36 6.43 48.49
C LYS A 36 31.07 5.70 48.89
N HIS A 37 30.34 6.17 49.90
CA HIS A 37 29.12 5.51 50.37
C HIS A 37 27.90 6.42 50.16
N CYS A 38 26.78 5.81 49.79
CA CYS A 38 25.50 6.48 49.69
C CYS A 38 25.08 6.99 51.07
N THR A 39 24.69 8.25 51.19
CA THR A 39 24.25 8.81 52.47
C THR A 39 22.86 8.36 52.90
N VAL A 40 22.09 7.75 51.99
CA VAL A 40 20.73 7.25 52.26
C VAL A 40 20.74 5.78 52.65
N CYS A 41 21.35 4.91 51.84
CA CYS A 41 21.33 3.45 52.07
C CYS A 41 22.66 2.85 52.52
N GLY A 42 23.74 3.64 52.61
CA GLY A 42 25.06 3.18 53.02
C GLY A 42 25.82 2.34 51.98
N ALA A 43 25.26 2.03 50.82
CA ALA A 43 25.93 1.23 49.80
C ALA A 43 27.15 1.95 49.20
N SER A 44 28.18 1.21 48.80
CA SER A 44 29.32 1.78 48.07
C SER A 44 28.85 2.32 46.70
N CYS A 45 28.95 3.62 46.47
CA CYS A 45 28.42 4.32 45.30
C CYS A 45 29.37 5.40 44.81
N ASN A 46 29.36 5.60 43.49
CA ASN A 46 29.84 6.83 42.87
C ASN A 46 28.67 7.81 42.72
N TYR A 47 28.97 9.11 42.66
CA TYR A 47 27.98 10.16 42.40
C TYR A 47 28.23 10.79 41.04
N LEU A 48 27.15 10.99 40.30
CA LEU A 48 27.13 11.70 39.02
C LEU A 48 26.32 13.00 39.20
N ALA A 49 26.95 14.14 38.92
CA ALA A 49 26.27 15.43 38.97
C ALA A 49 25.09 15.47 37.99
N ILE A 50 23.93 15.92 38.45
CA ILE A 50 22.74 16.11 37.63
C ILE A 50 22.86 17.48 36.95
N SER A 51 23.24 17.49 35.67
CA SER A 51 23.44 18.72 34.89
C SER A 51 23.21 18.49 33.40
N ASP A 52 23.17 19.57 32.63
CA ASP A 52 23.05 19.53 31.16
C ASP A 52 24.30 18.95 30.46
N GLN A 53 25.38 18.67 31.20
CA GLN A 53 26.60 18.04 30.68
C GLN A 53 26.57 16.51 30.75
N MET A 54 25.56 15.90 31.39
CA MET A 54 25.42 14.44 31.43
C MET A 54 25.24 13.85 30.03
N LYS A 55 25.48 12.55 29.86
CA LYS A 55 25.19 11.89 28.58
C LYS A 55 23.69 11.97 28.27
N PRO A 56 23.27 12.13 27.00
CA PRO A 56 21.84 12.23 26.66
C PRO A 56 20.97 11.08 27.18
N GLN A 57 21.53 9.87 27.24
CA GLN A 57 20.86 8.68 27.77
C GLN A 57 20.61 8.74 29.29
N GLU A 58 21.45 9.46 30.04
CA GLU A 58 21.30 9.64 31.50
C GLU A 58 20.42 10.86 31.80
N GLN A 59 20.54 11.93 31.00
CA GLN A 59 19.69 13.11 31.14
C GLN A 59 18.20 12.81 31.00
N VAL A 60 17.82 11.82 30.19
CA VAL A 60 16.42 11.53 29.89
C VAL A 60 15.60 11.23 31.16
N PHE A 61 16.22 10.65 32.19
CA PHE A 61 15.56 10.33 33.46
C PHE A 61 15.22 11.58 34.29
N PHE A 62 15.85 12.71 34.01
CA PHE A 62 15.65 13.97 34.71
C PHE A 62 14.83 14.97 33.91
N LYS A 63 14.43 14.63 32.68
CA LYS A 63 13.56 15.46 31.85
C LYS A 63 12.10 15.26 32.20
N ASP A 64 11.30 16.29 31.90
CA ASP A 64 9.85 16.25 32.04
C ASP A 64 9.26 15.14 31.12
N PRO A 65 8.58 14.13 31.69
CA PRO A 65 8.01 13.03 30.92
C PRO A 65 6.96 13.50 29.91
N VAL A 66 6.20 14.57 30.21
CA VAL A 66 5.19 15.11 29.30
C VAL A 66 5.87 15.66 28.05
N LYS A 67 6.96 16.40 28.20
CA LYS A 67 7.75 16.92 27.07
C LYS A 67 8.40 15.82 26.24
N LEU A 68 8.89 14.76 26.89
CA LEU A 68 9.45 13.61 26.18
C LEU A 68 8.39 12.92 25.31
N ILE A 69 7.21 12.66 25.88
CA ILE A 69 6.09 12.05 25.16
C ILE A 69 5.66 12.95 24.00
N GLN A 70 5.49 14.24 24.25
CA GLN A 70 5.11 15.21 23.21
C GLN A 70 6.09 15.19 22.04
N SER A 71 7.39 15.31 22.30
CA SER A 71 8.42 15.29 21.25
C SER A 71 8.40 13.99 20.44
N ARG A 72 8.17 12.85 21.09
CA ARG A 72 8.06 11.55 20.41
C ARG A 72 6.81 11.47 19.55
N LEU A 73 5.67 11.94 20.04
CA LEU A 73 4.42 11.98 19.29
C LEU A 73 4.50 12.90 18.07
N GLU A 74 5.13 14.07 18.20
CA GLU A 74 5.39 14.98 17.08
C GLU A 74 6.20 14.28 15.98
N HIS A 75 7.25 13.54 16.34
CA HIS A 75 8.05 12.78 15.38
C HIS A 75 7.23 11.67 14.70
N ILE A 76 6.44 10.91 15.47
CA ILE A 76 5.54 9.87 14.93
C ILE A 76 4.50 10.48 13.98
N ALA A 77 3.94 11.64 14.32
CA ALA A 77 2.99 12.34 13.47
C ALA A 77 3.62 12.73 12.12
N GLN A 78 4.87 13.21 12.12
CA GLN A 78 5.57 13.52 10.86
C GLN A 78 5.79 12.28 9.99
N ILE A 79 6.16 11.15 10.59
CA ILE A 79 6.27 9.87 9.88
C ILE A 79 4.91 9.47 9.27
N ALA A 80 3.83 9.56 10.04
CA ALA A 80 2.49 9.23 9.58
C ALA A 80 2.05 10.14 8.42
N LEU A 81 2.33 11.44 8.49
CA LEU A 81 2.04 12.40 7.41
C LEU A 81 2.79 12.05 6.12
N PHE A 82 4.07 11.70 6.22
CA PHE A 82 4.86 11.25 5.08
C PHE A 82 4.25 10.00 4.44
N GLN A 83 3.95 8.97 5.25
CA GLN A 83 3.36 7.73 4.77
C GLN A 83 1.98 7.96 4.13
N ARG A 84 1.17 8.86 4.70
CA ARG A 84 -0.14 9.24 4.14
C ARG A 84 0.02 9.86 2.75
N ARG A 85 0.94 10.81 2.58
CA ARG A 85 1.22 11.42 1.27
C ARG A 85 1.65 10.39 0.22
N GLN A 86 2.46 9.39 0.60
CA GLN A 86 2.84 8.32 -0.33
C GLN A 86 1.62 7.50 -0.80
N LYS A 87 0.72 7.16 0.12
CA LYS A 87 -0.53 6.45 -0.20
C LYS A 87 -1.44 7.28 -1.11
N GLU A 88 -1.58 8.57 -0.83
CA GLU A 88 -2.37 9.50 -1.66
C GLU A 88 -1.86 9.54 -3.10
N ARG A 89 -0.54 9.54 -3.32
CA ARG A 89 0.04 9.52 -4.67
C ARG A 89 -0.35 8.26 -5.46
N VAL A 90 -0.35 7.10 -4.80
CA VAL A 90 -0.79 5.84 -5.39
C VAL A 90 -2.28 5.89 -5.75
N ILE A 91 -3.11 6.41 -4.83
CA ILE A 91 -4.55 6.58 -5.07
C ILE A 91 -4.80 7.48 -6.29
N VAL A 92 -4.12 8.62 -6.38
CA VAL A 92 -4.24 9.55 -7.51
C VAL A 92 -3.81 8.90 -8.82
N TYR A 93 -2.68 8.16 -8.83
CA TYR A 93 -2.21 7.44 -10.01
C TYR A 93 -3.27 6.48 -10.55
N PHE A 94 -3.84 5.62 -9.69
CA PHE A 94 -4.83 4.64 -10.13
C PHE A 94 -6.17 5.27 -10.50
N LYS A 95 -6.59 6.36 -9.84
CA LYS A 95 -7.77 7.14 -10.26
C LYS A 95 -7.58 7.70 -11.67
N ASN A 96 -6.44 8.33 -11.94
CA ASN A 96 -6.14 8.88 -13.26
C ASN A 96 -6.06 7.79 -14.34
N LYS A 97 -5.47 6.64 -13.99
CA LYS A 97 -5.39 5.49 -14.91
C LYS A 97 -6.77 4.93 -15.22
N SER A 98 -7.66 4.83 -14.22
CA SER A 98 -9.04 4.38 -14.41
C SER A 98 -9.79 5.30 -15.37
N MET A 99 -9.75 6.61 -15.13
CA MET A 99 -10.42 7.60 -15.98
C MET A 99 -9.93 7.54 -17.43
N GLU A 100 -8.62 7.39 -17.65
CA GLU A 100 -8.07 7.26 -19.02
C GLU A 100 -8.52 5.96 -19.71
N LEU A 101 -8.59 4.84 -18.98
CA LEU A 101 -9.07 3.58 -19.53
C LEU A 101 -10.57 3.64 -19.84
N GLU A 102 -11.38 4.25 -18.96
CA GLU A 102 -12.80 4.47 -19.17
C GLU A 102 -13.05 5.34 -20.41
N ARG A 103 -12.25 6.41 -20.60
CA ARG A 103 -12.32 7.26 -21.79
C ARG A 103 -12.02 6.48 -23.07
N ARG A 104 -10.94 5.68 -23.07
CA ARG A 104 -10.59 4.82 -24.23
C ARG A 104 -11.67 3.79 -24.54
N LEU A 105 -12.24 3.18 -23.50
CA LEU A 105 -13.32 2.20 -23.66
C LEU A 105 -14.55 2.84 -24.32
N LYS A 106 -14.91 4.05 -23.90
CA LYS A 106 -15.99 4.82 -24.50
C LYS A 106 -15.72 5.13 -25.98
N ASP A 107 -14.52 5.64 -26.29
CA ASP A 107 -14.13 5.96 -27.68
C ASP A 107 -14.24 4.73 -28.60
N VAL A 108 -13.75 3.57 -28.15
CA VAL A 108 -13.85 2.30 -28.90
C VAL A 108 -15.30 1.85 -29.03
N THR A 109 -16.10 1.96 -27.97
CA THR A 109 -17.52 1.58 -27.98
C THR A 109 -18.31 2.42 -28.99
N ASP A 110 -18.10 3.73 -28.99
CA ASP A 110 -18.75 4.66 -29.92
C ASP A 110 -18.31 4.37 -31.37
N GLN A 111 -17.04 4.05 -31.60
CA GLN A 111 -16.53 3.66 -32.91
C GLN A 111 -17.18 2.36 -33.41
N CYS A 112 -17.25 1.32 -32.57
CA CYS A 112 -17.90 0.07 -32.90
C CYS A 112 -19.39 0.29 -33.24
N TYR A 113 -20.10 1.10 -32.45
CA TYR A 113 -21.50 1.42 -32.72
C TYR A 113 -21.69 2.07 -34.09
N ARG A 114 -20.84 3.05 -34.45
CA ARG A 114 -20.85 3.69 -35.77
C ARG A 114 -20.61 2.69 -36.90
N GLN A 115 -19.60 1.81 -36.76
CA GLN A 115 -19.31 0.79 -37.78
C GLN A 115 -20.48 -0.17 -37.97
N VAL A 116 -21.11 -0.62 -36.88
CA VAL A 116 -22.30 -1.48 -36.94
C VAL A 116 -23.44 -0.79 -37.68
N LEU A 117 -23.68 0.51 -37.45
CA LEU A 117 -24.71 1.27 -38.17
C LEU A 117 -24.42 1.36 -39.67
N VAL A 118 -23.17 1.63 -40.06
CA VAL A 118 -22.75 1.66 -41.46
C VAL A 118 -22.96 0.30 -42.13
N LEU A 119 -22.44 -0.77 -41.51
CA LEU A 119 -22.57 -2.13 -42.03
C LEU A 119 -24.04 -2.58 -42.13
N LYS A 120 -24.91 -2.18 -41.19
CA LYS A 120 -26.36 -2.45 -41.27
C LYS A 120 -26.98 -1.76 -42.48
N ARG A 121 -26.62 -0.51 -42.76
CA ARG A 121 -27.09 0.23 -43.93
C ARG A 121 -26.62 -0.42 -45.23
N GLU A 122 -25.34 -0.72 -45.34
CA GLU A 122 -24.77 -1.41 -46.50
C GLU A 122 -25.42 -2.78 -46.74
N ASN A 123 -25.61 -3.57 -45.67
CA ASN A 123 -26.32 -4.84 -45.77
C ASN A 123 -27.77 -4.68 -46.24
N ALA A 124 -28.47 -3.61 -45.82
CA ALA A 124 -29.83 -3.34 -46.27
C ALA A 124 -29.85 -2.99 -47.77
N GLU A 125 -28.93 -2.16 -48.24
CA GLU A 125 -28.79 -1.81 -49.66
C GLU A 125 -28.47 -3.03 -50.53
N LEU A 126 -27.49 -3.85 -50.13
CA LEU A 126 -27.11 -5.06 -50.85
C LEU A 126 -28.23 -6.12 -50.92
N LYS A 127 -29.15 -6.13 -49.94
CA LYS A 127 -30.30 -7.06 -49.93
C LYS A 127 -31.46 -6.62 -50.83
N LYS A 128 -31.54 -5.35 -51.25
CA LYS A 128 -32.62 -4.83 -52.12
C LYS A 128 -32.80 -5.60 -53.45
N PRO A 129 -31.74 -5.88 -54.25
CA PRO A 129 -31.91 -6.66 -55.49
C PRO A 129 -32.34 -8.12 -55.24
N LEU A 130 -31.99 -8.70 -54.08
CA LEU A 130 -32.37 -10.07 -53.72
C LEU A 130 -33.84 -10.22 -53.30
N SER A 131 -34.46 -9.15 -52.79
CA SER A 131 -35.90 -9.14 -52.49
C SER A 131 -36.72 -8.90 -53.75
N GLN A 132 -36.26 -8.06 -54.67
CA GLN A 132 -36.92 -7.83 -55.97
C GLN A 132 -36.98 -9.10 -56.83
N ARG A 133 -35.92 -9.93 -56.85
CA ARG A 133 -35.92 -11.21 -57.60
C ARG A 133 -36.84 -12.28 -57.01
N ARG A 134 -37.21 -12.19 -55.73
CA ARG A 134 -38.11 -13.14 -55.04
C ARG A 134 -39.60 -12.83 -55.21
N ALA A 135 -39.94 -11.64 -55.72
CA ALA A 135 -41.34 -11.21 -55.90
C ALA A 135 -41.92 -11.54 -57.29
N SER A 136 -41.12 -12.10 -58.22
CA SER A 136 -41.66 -12.61 -59.49
C SER A 136 -42.23 -14.03 -59.30
N PRO A 137 -43.54 -14.27 -59.53
CA PRO A 137 -44.10 -15.60 -59.58
C PRO A 137 -43.75 -16.22 -60.93
N GLY A 138 -42.61 -16.90 -60.99
CA GLY A 138 -42.19 -17.68 -62.15
C GLY A 138 -42.05 -19.15 -61.76
N GLN A 139 -43.03 -19.97 -62.10
CA GLN A 139 -42.93 -21.43 -62.08
C GLN A 139 -41.72 -21.85 -62.92
N PHE A 140 -40.64 -22.31 -62.28
CA PHE A 140 -39.65 -23.12 -62.98
C PHE A 140 -40.23 -24.53 -63.11
N GLN A 141 -40.78 -24.85 -64.28
CA GLN A 141 -41.04 -26.24 -64.66
C GLN A 141 -39.69 -26.89 -65.02
N THR A 142 -39.25 -27.83 -64.19
CA THR A 142 -38.18 -28.77 -64.56
C THR A 142 -38.81 -29.89 -65.40
N ASN A 143 -38.91 -29.69 -66.72
CA ASN A 143 -39.18 -30.79 -67.64
C ASN A 143 -37.85 -31.31 -68.19
N GLY A 144 -37.42 -32.50 -67.72
CA GLY A 144 -36.31 -33.26 -68.29
C GLY A 144 -35.33 -33.82 -67.26
N SER A 145 -35.43 -35.13 -67.03
CA SER A 145 -34.51 -36.03 -66.29
C SER A 145 -33.95 -35.53 -64.95
N ALA A 146 -34.48 -36.09 -63.87
CA ALA A 146 -33.83 -36.09 -62.56
C ALA A 146 -32.49 -36.86 -62.60
N GLN A 147 -31.42 -36.19 -63.01
CA GLN A 147 -30.07 -36.52 -62.57
C GLN A 147 -29.66 -35.48 -61.54
N ARG A 148 -29.83 -35.86 -60.28
CA ARG A 148 -29.33 -35.15 -59.11
C ARG A 148 -27.81 -35.12 -59.19
N MET A 149 -27.24 -34.10 -59.81
CA MET A 149 -25.82 -33.79 -59.69
C MET A 149 -25.57 -33.29 -58.26
N SER A 150 -25.39 -34.24 -57.34
CA SER A 150 -24.79 -33.96 -56.04
C SER A 150 -23.35 -33.50 -56.31
N LEU A 151 -23.14 -32.19 -56.30
CA LEU A 151 -21.82 -31.61 -56.14
C LEU A 151 -21.20 -32.24 -54.88
N PRO A 152 -19.98 -32.81 -54.93
CA PRO A 152 -19.35 -33.31 -53.73
C PRO A 152 -19.08 -32.11 -52.83
N VAL A 153 -19.91 -31.95 -51.80
CA VAL A 153 -19.55 -31.14 -50.65
C VAL A 153 -18.40 -31.89 -50.00
N ALA A 154 -17.19 -31.37 -50.12
CA ALA A 154 -16.09 -31.77 -49.25
C ALA A 154 -16.49 -31.36 -47.83
N VAL A 155 -17.17 -32.26 -47.12
CA VAL A 155 -17.32 -32.18 -45.67
C VAL A 155 -15.93 -32.48 -45.13
N THR A 156 -15.11 -31.45 -44.99
CA THR A 156 -14.04 -31.55 -44.01
C THR A 156 -14.74 -31.65 -42.66
N SER A 157 -14.72 -32.85 -42.08
CA SER A 157 -15.15 -33.05 -40.70
C SER A 157 -14.51 -31.95 -39.84
N PRO A 158 -15.23 -31.32 -38.91
CA PRO A 158 -14.58 -30.49 -37.91
C PRO A 158 -13.55 -31.40 -37.25
N ALA A 159 -12.26 -31.05 -37.35
CA ALA A 159 -11.26 -31.65 -36.50
C ALA A 159 -11.74 -31.40 -35.07
N THR A 160 -12.26 -32.44 -34.42
CA THR A 160 -12.55 -32.45 -33.01
C THR A 160 -11.20 -32.22 -32.32
N LYS A 161 -10.86 -30.96 -32.05
CA LYS A 161 -9.83 -30.67 -31.06
C LYS A 161 -10.42 -31.19 -29.77
N ALA A 162 -9.92 -32.36 -29.39
CA ALA A 162 -10.19 -32.96 -28.10
C ALA A 162 -10.13 -31.86 -27.04
N LEU A 163 -11.24 -31.76 -26.32
CA LEU A 163 -11.37 -31.03 -25.09
C LEU A 163 -10.22 -31.51 -24.16
N LEU A 164 -9.12 -30.76 -24.14
CA LEU A 164 -8.16 -30.88 -23.05
C LEU A 164 -8.91 -30.37 -21.82
N LYS A 165 -9.28 -31.33 -20.96
CA LYS A 165 -9.85 -31.06 -19.64
C LYS A 165 -9.00 -30.00 -18.92
N PRO A 166 -9.63 -29.06 -18.21
CA PRO A 166 -8.90 -28.13 -17.37
C PRO A 166 -8.20 -28.90 -16.25
N ARG A 167 -6.89 -28.72 -16.14
CA ARG A 167 -6.15 -29.16 -14.96
C ARG A 167 -6.46 -28.18 -13.84
N ARG A 168 -7.10 -28.70 -12.79
CA ARG A 168 -7.36 -28.04 -11.50
C ARG A 168 -6.13 -27.26 -11.00
N GLY A 169 -6.39 -26.05 -10.52
CA GLY A 169 -5.44 -25.23 -9.77
C GLY A 169 -6.16 -24.11 -9.03
N SER A 170 -6.35 -24.34 -7.73
CA SER A 170 -6.56 -23.43 -6.60
C SER A 170 -7.74 -22.45 -6.57
N GLU A 171 -8.52 -22.64 -5.51
CA GLU A 171 -9.40 -21.70 -4.82
C GLU A 171 -8.88 -20.26 -4.80
N ILE A 172 -9.77 -19.30 -5.02
CA ILE A 172 -9.57 -17.91 -4.60
C ILE A 172 -10.39 -17.74 -3.32
N GLU A 173 -9.71 -17.92 -2.19
CA GLU A 173 -10.15 -17.36 -0.92
C GLU A 173 -10.29 -15.84 -1.07
N THR A 174 -11.48 -15.36 -0.77
CA THR A 174 -11.67 -14.03 -0.19
C THR A 174 -10.80 -13.91 1.06
N LEU A 175 -9.90 -12.92 1.15
CA LEU A 175 -9.50 -12.25 2.39
C LEU A 175 -8.39 -11.20 2.13
N GLY A 176 -8.57 -10.02 2.74
CA GLY A 176 -7.57 -9.43 3.63
C GLY A 176 -6.22 -8.95 3.06
N SER A 177 -6.05 -7.62 3.09
CA SER A 177 -4.81 -6.89 3.43
C SER A 177 -3.54 -7.12 2.59
N PRO A 178 -2.97 -6.09 1.94
CA PRO A 178 -1.58 -6.13 1.51
C PRO A 178 -0.68 -5.61 2.65
N SER A 179 -0.33 -6.51 3.57
CA SER A 179 0.93 -6.42 4.30
C SER A 179 2.00 -7.14 3.49
N GLN A 180 3.04 -6.39 3.10
CA GLN A 180 4.38 -6.79 2.60
C GLN A 180 4.74 -6.16 1.25
N LEU A 181 5.12 -4.89 1.29
CA LEU A 181 6.12 -4.35 0.37
C LEU A 181 7.48 -4.53 1.04
N ARG A 182 8.20 -5.58 0.63
CA ARG A 182 9.62 -5.76 0.96
C ARG A 182 10.39 -4.69 0.17
N LEU A 183 10.83 -3.63 0.85
CA LEU A 183 11.79 -2.69 0.28
C LEU A 183 13.11 -3.44 0.03
N VAL A 184 13.44 -3.67 -1.23
CA VAL A 184 14.83 -3.91 -1.62
C VAL A 184 15.49 -2.54 -1.71
N LEU A 185 16.28 -2.20 -0.69
CA LEU A 185 17.16 -1.02 -0.74
C LEU A 185 18.28 -1.28 -1.76
N PRO A 186 18.64 -0.31 -2.61
CA PRO A 186 19.86 -0.43 -3.41
C PRO A 186 21.08 -0.17 -2.52
N HIS A 187 22.09 -1.03 -2.68
CA HIS A 187 23.43 -0.87 -2.14
C HIS A 187 23.99 0.53 -2.47
N GLN A 188 24.44 1.25 -1.44
CA GLN A 188 25.36 2.37 -1.62
C GLN A 188 26.78 1.80 -1.76
N SER A 189 27.48 2.21 -2.81
CA SER A 189 28.95 2.12 -2.91
C SER A 189 29.56 3.46 -2.47
N PRO A 190 30.78 3.48 -1.92
CA PRO A 190 31.36 4.66 -1.29
C PRO A 190 32.12 5.55 -2.28
N ALA A 191 32.08 6.86 -2.02
CA ALA A 191 33.13 7.83 -2.36
C ALA A 191 33.09 8.93 -1.29
#